data_AF-A0A6A4WTP5-F1
#
_entry.id   AF-A0A6A4WTP5-F1
#
_cell.length_a   1.000
_cell.length_b   1.000
_cell.length_c   1.000
_cell.angle_alpha   90.00
_cell.angle_beta   90.00
_cell.angle_gamma   90.00
#
_symmetry.space_group_name_H-M   'P 1'
#
loop_
_entity.id
_entity.type
_entity.pdbx_description
1 polymer ?
#
loop_
_entity_poly.entity_id
_entity_poly.type
_entity_poly.pdbx_seq_one_letter_code
_entity_poly.pdbx_strand_id
1 'polypeptide(L)'
;MLERNTTKSGERYETSLLWKETSPTLPNNKQQAIQRLQATKRKLEKLPEVAGKYQVIINSYVAERHVSVAAVSADALREQNEFELGQQLQEAQQELQKQSSQLEEQQQAAARLQEQRTTATADYRKADAGLTRALAAELAACRERDQVLSDKASLVQQLERRAAEVARLTAEPEDWGAELAAANAAKCRALAQVGEIAAKEISFQYRERKMASEKEVLEKLMSLLLESLKSQAEELSTLHRQHSSRILQLQADLANKMDQLGTEQAEKERLTQQAADLEQWLTELVEKPRLQREAEIEQEENYRQQPRSQERLAQPYKEGVEKAEAKSNEMLRSMDELRSLLSSASEQQSQLKALLDETHTQHGQYLVERDKVILQLRDRLETYVEQLQAVTRKGSLSDEAVEATSPSAASRLLWQGMTLTQIFTGFSQAKEQLTATEAESKQFKLCLDQILKDIDKWTPAIQRQREDYEAAMQTIDSPTGNNDEALRELETARPKPDGARWRLRIVQHERDRLAAQTADLAMQFCVPLKKVEEARGGFVATPRDKPELDTSAGWLIAQRLVTFWGKEELQARNQDLLSVVRAN
;
A
#
# COMPACT_ATOMS: atom_id res chain seq x y z
N MET A 1 -127.67 78.47 -75.26
CA MET A 1 -127.58 78.97 -76.67
C MET A 1 -127.55 80.49 -76.70
N LEU A 2 -128.56 81.22 -76.20
CA LEU A 2 -128.50 82.69 -76.13
C LEU A 2 -127.24 83.20 -75.41
N GLU A 3 -126.89 82.59 -74.27
CA GLU A 3 -125.84 83.05 -73.34
C GLU A 3 -124.42 83.15 -73.94
N ARG A 4 -124.13 82.50 -75.07
CA ARG A 4 -122.83 82.63 -75.76
C ARG A 4 -122.76 83.83 -76.70
N ASN A 5 -123.92 84.36 -77.11
CA ASN A 5 -124.05 85.38 -78.15
C ASN A 5 -124.56 86.73 -77.60
N THR A 6 -124.74 86.83 -76.28
CA THR A 6 -125.19 88.01 -75.54
C THR A 6 -123.99 88.79 -74.96
N THR A 7 -123.65 89.94 -75.55
CA THR A 7 -122.62 90.86 -75.01
C THR A 7 -123.26 92.12 -74.46
N LYS A 8 -122.97 92.46 -73.20
CA LYS A 8 -123.51 93.67 -72.56
C LYS A 8 -122.67 94.90 -72.94
N SER A 9 -123.22 95.75 -73.79
CA SER A 9 -122.66 97.02 -74.23
C SER A 9 -123.27 98.16 -73.40
N GLY A 10 -122.64 98.46 -72.26
CA GLY A 10 -123.14 99.43 -71.28
C GLY A 10 -124.52 99.05 -70.73
N GLU A 11 -125.52 99.89 -70.99
CA GLU A 11 -126.91 99.69 -70.56
C GLU A 11 -127.71 98.72 -71.44
N ARG A 12 -127.15 98.24 -72.56
CA ARG A 12 -127.87 97.37 -73.51
C ARG A 12 -127.21 96.01 -73.65
N TYR A 13 -128.03 94.96 -73.77
CA TYR A 13 -127.57 93.65 -74.21
C TYR A 13 -127.64 93.59 -75.73
N GLU A 14 -126.50 93.48 -76.39
CA GLU A 14 -126.41 93.24 -77.83
C GLU A 14 -126.34 91.73 -78.06
N THR A 15 -127.13 91.24 -79.02
CA THR A 15 -127.23 89.81 -79.31
C THR A 15 -126.97 89.55 -80.79
N SER A 16 -125.98 88.70 -81.09
CA SER A 16 -125.72 88.26 -82.46
C SER A 16 -126.74 87.20 -82.89
N LEU A 17 -127.08 87.18 -84.20
CA LEU A 17 -128.09 86.27 -84.74
C LEU A 17 -127.73 84.80 -84.43
N LEU A 18 -128.71 84.05 -83.90
CA LEU A 18 -128.54 82.74 -83.26
C LEU A 18 -127.99 81.61 -84.16
N TRP A 19 -127.69 81.89 -85.42
CA TRP A 19 -127.13 80.95 -86.39
C TRP A 19 -125.84 81.45 -87.08
N LYS A 20 -125.24 82.58 -86.65
CA LYS A 20 -123.97 83.06 -87.20
C LYS A 20 -123.16 83.95 -86.26
N GLU A 21 -121.94 83.53 -85.93
CA GLU A 21 -121.04 84.16 -84.95
C GLU A 21 -120.25 85.38 -85.50
N THR A 22 -120.63 85.94 -86.66
CA THR A 22 -119.96 87.08 -87.30
C THR A 22 -120.96 88.15 -87.71
N SER A 23 -120.81 89.35 -87.14
CA SER A 23 -121.75 90.48 -87.27
C SER A 23 -121.81 91.04 -88.71
N PRO A 24 -122.96 90.92 -89.42
CA PRO A 24 -123.08 91.41 -90.79
C PRO A 24 -123.47 92.88 -90.84
N THR A 25 -122.78 93.68 -91.64
CA THR A 25 -123.12 95.09 -91.88
C THR A 25 -124.32 95.22 -92.82
N LEU A 26 -125.47 95.66 -92.27
CA LEU A 26 -126.68 95.93 -93.07
C LEU A 26 -126.52 97.20 -93.92
N PRO A 27 -126.88 97.19 -95.22
CA PRO A 27 -126.68 98.33 -96.11
C PRO A 27 -127.61 99.52 -95.78
N ASN A 28 -127.03 100.70 -95.63
CA ASN A 28 -127.75 101.92 -95.28
C ASN A 28 -128.55 102.49 -96.46
N ASN A 29 -129.78 102.01 -96.64
CA ASN A 29 -130.68 102.40 -97.72
C ASN A 29 -131.16 103.87 -97.69
N LYS A 30 -130.72 104.71 -96.75
CA LYS A 30 -131.11 106.14 -96.64
C LYS A 30 -130.83 106.91 -97.94
N GLN A 31 -129.70 106.66 -98.61
CA GLN A 31 -129.39 107.30 -99.89
C GLN A 31 -130.33 106.84 -101.03
N GLN A 32 -130.65 105.54 -101.13
CA GLN A 32 -131.62 105.06 -102.12
C GLN A 32 -133.02 105.61 -101.86
N ALA A 33 -133.44 105.72 -100.59
CA ALA A 33 -134.73 106.31 -100.22
C ALA A 33 -134.81 107.80 -100.63
N ILE A 34 -133.76 108.58 -100.36
CA ILE A 34 -133.68 110.00 -100.75
C ILE A 34 -133.67 110.15 -102.27
N GLN A 35 -132.93 109.32 -103.01
CA GLN A 35 -132.95 109.33 -104.48
C GLN A 35 -134.33 108.98 -105.04
N ARG A 36 -135.03 107.98 -104.47
CA ARG A 36 -136.41 107.65 -104.85
C ARG A 36 -137.37 108.82 -104.59
N LEU A 37 -137.24 109.51 -103.45
CA LEU A 37 -138.08 110.66 -103.11
C LEU A 37 -137.80 111.90 -103.98
N GLN A 38 -136.55 112.13 -104.36
CA GLN A 38 -136.19 113.15 -105.35
C GLN A 38 -136.68 112.77 -106.76
N ALA A 39 -136.69 111.48 -107.11
CA ALA A 39 -137.23 110.99 -108.37
C ALA A 39 -138.77 111.07 -108.44
N THR A 40 -139.49 110.83 -107.34
CA THR A 40 -140.95 111.06 -107.30
C THR A 40 -141.28 112.54 -107.35
N LYS A 41 -140.57 113.40 -106.62
CA LYS A 41 -140.74 114.87 -106.73
C LYS A 41 -140.53 115.36 -108.17
N ARG A 42 -139.44 114.95 -108.84
CA ARG A 42 -139.16 115.27 -110.25
C ARG A 42 -140.16 114.67 -111.25
N LYS A 43 -140.91 113.62 -110.88
CA LYS A 43 -142.03 113.09 -111.70
C LYS A 43 -143.31 113.90 -111.50
N LEU A 44 -143.61 114.32 -110.29
CA LEU A 44 -144.76 115.18 -109.98
C LEU A 44 -144.60 116.59 -110.59
N GLU A 45 -143.39 117.14 -110.60
CA GLU A 45 -143.06 118.42 -111.26
C GLU A 45 -143.16 118.37 -112.80
N LYS A 46 -143.13 117.18 -113.41
CA LYS A 46 -143.16 116.99 -114.88
C LYS A 46 -144.51 116.52 -115.44
N LEU A 47 -145.48 116.18 -114.60
CA LEU A 47 -146.78 115.63 -115.01
C LEU A 47 -147.93 116.25 -114.20
N PRO A 48 -148.39 117.46 -114.56
CA PRO A 48 -149.39 118.19 -113.77
C PRO A 48 -150.73 117.44 -113.63
N GLU A 49 -151.14 116.65 -114.63
CA GLU A 49 -152.33 115.77 -114.49
C GLU A 49 -152.20 114.75 -113.35
N VAL A 50 -151.00 114.21 -113.13
CA VAL A 50 -150.75 113.18 -112.13
C VAL A 50 -150.75 113.81 -110.73
N ALA A 51 -150.20 115.02 -110.59
CA ALA A 51 -150.34 115.81 -109.38
C ALA A 51 -151.83 116.09 -109.05
N GLY A 52 -152.63 116.50 -110.05
CA GLY A 52 -154.08 116.68 -109.89
C GLY A 52 -154.81 115.41 -109.42
N LYS A 53 -154.49 114.25 -110.01
CA LYS A 53 -155.06 112.95 -109.61
C LYS A 53 -154.72 112.60 -108.15
N TYR A 54 -153.48 112.81 -107.70
CA TYR A 54 -153.11 112.63 -106.29
C TYR A 54 -153.80 113.64 -105.36
N GLN A 55 -153.98 114.89 -105.79
CA GLN A 55 -154.63 115.91 -104.97
C GLN A 55 -156.14 115.69 -104.82
N VAL A 56 -156.82 115.14 -105.84
CA VAL A 56 -158.21 114.67 -105.74
C VAL A 56 -158.33 113.52 -104.73
N ILE A 57 -157.41 112.53 -104.76
CA ILE A 57 -157.40 111.40 -103.82
C ILE A 57 -157.12 111.87 -102.38
N ILE A 58 -156.18 112.81 -102.19
CA ILE A 58 -155.91 113.38 -100.86
C ILE A 58 -157.13 114.15 -100.34
N ASN A 59 -157.82 114.89 -101.21
CA ASN A 59 -159.04 115.61 -100.84
C ASN A 59 -160.23 114.68 -100.54
N SER A 60 -160.37 113.52 -101.20
CA SER A 60 -161.41 112.55 -100.85
C SER A 60 -161.17 111.92 -99.47
N TYR A 61 -159.92 111.57 -99.15
CA TYR A 61 -159.56 111.08 -97.80
C TYR A 61 -159.79 112.12 -96.68
N VAL A 62 -159.75 113.42 -96.99
CA VAL A 62 -160.16 114.49 -96.05
C VAL A 62 -161.69 114.61 -95.94
N ALA A 63 -162.43 114.36 -97.02
CA ALA A 63 -163.89 114.39 -97.03
C ALA A 63 -164.53 113.19 -96.28
N GLU A 64 -163.87 112.02 -96.27
CA GLU A 64 -164.39 110.75 -95.74
C GLU A 64 -164.35 110.61 -94.20
N ARG A 65 -164.02 111.67 -93.45
CA ARG A 65 -164.30 111.81 -92.00
C ARG A 65 -163.80 110.69 -91.08
N HIS A 66 -162.68 110.04 -91.37
CA HIS A 66 -162.03 109.09 -90.45
C HIS A 66 -161.27 109.77 -89.28
N VAL A 67 -161.88 110.80 -88.68
CA VAL A 67 -161.44 111.50 -87.46
C VAL A 67 -162.67 111.75 -86.59
N SER A 68 -162.61 111.34 -85.33
CA SER A 68 -163.52 111.79 -84.28
C SER A 68 -162.73 112.44 -83.14
N VAL A 69 -163.25 113.55 -82.62
CA VAL A 69 -162.72 114.22 -81.42
C VAL A 69 -163.67 113.93 -80.28
N ALA A 70 -163.12 113.48 -79.15
CA ALA A 70 -163.80 113.39 -77.86
C ALA A 70 -162.91 114.09 -76.81
N ALA A 71 -163.54 114.84 -75.90
CA ALA A 71 -162.84 115.65 -74.90
C ALA A 71 -163.48 115.44 -73.51
N VAL A 72 -162.78 115.93 -72.48
CA VAL A 72 -163.14 115.90 -71.04
C VAL A 72 -162.99 114.53 -70.37
N SER A 73 -161.82 114.30 -69.74
CA SER A 73 -161.56 113.46 -68.53
C SER A 73 -160.09 112.99 -68.37
N ALA A 74 -159.10 113.75 -68.85
CA ALA A 74 -157.72 113.24 -69.01
C ALA A 74 -156.74 113.52 -67.85
N ASP A 75 -156.94 114.58 -67.06
CA ASP A 75 -155.85 115.15 -66.26
C ASP A 75 -155.59 114.42 -64.94
N ALA A 76 -156.64 113.98 -64.23
CA ALA A 76 -156.52 113.26 -62.96
C ALA A 76 -155.75 111.91 -63.06
N LEU A 77 -155.73 111.30 -64.26
CA LEU A 77 -154.97 110.07 -64.50
C LEU A 77 -153.49 110.33 -64.82
N ARG A 78 -153.08 111.56 -65.16
CA ARG A 78 -151.65 111.88 -65.36
C ARG A 78 -150.91 112.01 -64.04
N GLU A 79 -151.48 112.76 -63.10
CA GLU A 79 -150.85 113.04 -61.80
C GLU A 79 -150.58 111.76 -60.99
N GLN A 80 -151.47 110.77 -61.07
CA GLN A 80 -151.23 109.45 -60.45
C GLN A 80 -150.05 108.70 -61.09
N ASN A 81 -150.01 108.63 -62.43
CA ASN A 81 -148.92 107.95 -63.15
C ASN A 81 -147.55 108.65 -62.93
N GLU A 82 -147.54 109.98 -62.84
CA GLU A 82 -146.32 110.76 -62.57
C GLU A 82 -145.80 110.54 -61.14
N PHE A 83 -146.69 110.38 -60.15
CA PHE A 83 -146.30 110.03 -58.78
C PHE A 83 -145.73 108.60 -58.68
N GLU A 84 -146.40 107.61 -59.29
CA GLU A 84 -145.95 106.21 -59.27
C GLU A 84 -144.59 106.04 -59.99
N LEU A 85 -144.37 106.72 -61.11
CA LEU A 85 -143.08 106.76 -61.79
C LEU A 85 -141.99 107.46 -60.94
N GLY A 86 -142.36 108.53 -60.22
CA GLY A 86 -141.45 109.20 -59.28
C GLY A 86 -141.01 108.28 -58.14
N GLN A 87 -141.93 107.51 -57.56
CA GLN A 87 -141.61 106.54 -56.52
C GLN A 87 -140.72 105.41 -57.04
N GLN A 88 -141.06 104.81 -58.20
CA GLN A 88 -140.23 103.77 -58.82
C GLN A 88 -138.81 104.27 -59.15
N LEU A 89 -138.67 105.51 -59.60
CA LEU A 89 -137.37 106.14 -59.84
C LEU A 89 -136.57 106.28 -58.54
N GLN A 90 -137.21 106.70 -57.45
CA GLN A 90 -136.56 106.86 -56.16
C GLN A 90 -136.14 105.52 -55.53
N GLU A 91 -136.98 104.48 -55.66
CA GLU A 91 -136.65 103.11 -55.25
C GLU A 91 -135.48 102.55 -56.08
N ALA A 92 -135.48 102.73 -57.40
CA ALA A 92 -134.38 102.34 -58.27
C ALA A 92 -133.07 103.09 -57.97
N GLN A 93 -133.14 104.38 -57.62
CA GLN A 93 -131.97 105.16 -57.19
C GLN A 93 -131.41 104.66 -55.85
N GLN A 94 -132.26 104.35 -54.87
CA GLN A 94 -131.83 103.77 -53.60
C GLN A 94 -131.20 102.39 -53.79
N GLU A 95 -131.77 101.54 -54.65
CA GLU A 95 -131.24 100.20 -54.89
C GLU A 95 -129.91 100.25 -55.67
N LEU A 96 -129.77 101.17 -56.63
CA LEU A 96 -128.51 101.45 -57.31
C LEU A 96 -127.44 101.94 -56.33
N GLN A 97 -127.80 102.82 -55.38
CA GLN A 97 -126.88 103.29 -54.33
C GLN A 97 -126.39 102.14 -53.43
N LYS A 98 -127.30 101.26 -52.97
CA LYS A 98 -126.94 100.05 -52.20
C LYS A 98 -126.00 99.14 -53.00
N GLN A 99 -126.28 98.93 -54.29
CA GLN A 99 -125.45 98.10 -55.16
C GLN A 99 -124.07 98.74 -55.40
N SER A 100 -123.97 100.06 -55.54
CA SER A 100 -122.67 100.75 -55.65
C SER A 100 -121.87 100.65 -54.35
N SER A 101 -122.47 100.86 -53.17
CA SER A 101 -121.74 100.74 -51.90
C SER A 101 -121.31 99.30 -51.63
N GLN A 102 -122.15 98.31 -51.95
CA GLN A 102 -121.76 96.89 -51.86
C GLN A 102 -120.62 96.54 -52.84
N LEU A 103 -120.61 97.11 -54.05
CA LEU A 103 -119.52 96.93 -55.01
C LEU A 103 -118.22 97.55 -54.49
N GLU A 104 -118.27 98.75 -53.91
CA GLU A 104 -117.12 99.41 -53.29
C GLU A 104 -116.59 98.64 -52.08
N GLU A 105 -117.46 98.14 -51.20
CA GLU A 105 -117.09 97.25 -50.08
C GLU A 105 -116.42 95.97 -50.58
N GLN A 106 -116.96 95.33 -51.63
CA GLN A 106 -116.37 94.14 -52.24
C GLN A 106 -115.02 94.43 -52.91
N GLN A 107 -114.86 95.58 -53.58
CA GLN A 107 -113.58 96.00 -54.14
C GLN A 107 -112.53 96.27 -53.05
N GLN A 108 -112.91 96.93 -51.96
CA GLN A 108 -112.02 97.14 -50.81
C GLN A 108 -111.66 95.82 -50.12
N ALA A 109 -112.60 94.90 -49.97
CA ALA A 109 -112.34 93.56 -49.41
C ALA A 109 -111.41 92.75 -50.32
N ALA A 110 -111.63 92.77 -51.64
CA ALA A 110 -110.76 92.11 -52.61
C ALA A 110 -109.34 92.70 -52.61
N ALA A 111 -109.21 94.02 -52.53
CA ALA A 111 -107.91 94.69 -52.42
C ALA A 111 -107.16 94.29 -51.14
N ARG A 112 -107.84 94.29 -49.97
CA ARG A 112 -107.27 93.83 -48.69
C ARG A 112 -106.84 92.36 -48.74
N LEU A 113 -107.65 91.48 -49.35
CA LEU A 113 -107.31 90.06 -49.54
C LEU A 113 -106.14 89.86 -50.52
N GLN A 114 -106.04 90.69 -51.57
CA GLN A 114 -104.91 90.67 -52.50
C GLN A 114 -103.62 91.14 -51.80
N GLU A 115 -103.68 92.20 -51.01
CA GLU A 115 -102.55 92.67 -50.20
C GLU A 115 -102.08 91.59 -49.21
N GLN A 116 -103.00 91.02 -48.42
CA GLN A 116 -102.74 89.91 -47.50
C GLN A 116 -102.12 88.69 -48.20
N ARG A 117 -102.57 88.37 -49.42
CA ARG A 117 -101.97 87.31 -50.24
C ARG A 117 -100.56 87.67 -50.71
N THR A 118 -100.29 88.93 -51.07
CA THR A 118 -98.94 89.36 -51.47
C THR A 118 -97.96 89.39 -50.29
N THR A 119 -98.38 89.81 -49.09
CA THR A 119 -97.53 89.73 -47.89
C THR A 119 -97.28 88.28 -47.49
N ALA A 120 -98.32 87.46 -47.36
CA ALA A 120 -98.17 86.04 -47.01
C ALA A 120 -97.31 85.25 -48.02
N THR A 121 -97.40 85.53 -49.33
CA THR A 121 -96.52 84.89 -50.33
C THR A 121 -95.10 85.44 -50.34
N ALA A 122 -94.88 86.71 -49.98
CA ALA A 122 -93.54 87.25 -49.75
C ALA A 122 -92.90 86.64 -48.49
N ASP A 123 -93.66 86.49 -47.40
CA ASP A 123 -93.17 85.94 -46.14
C ASP A 123 -92.92 84.42 -46.23
N TYR A 124 -93.76 83.67 -46.95
CA TYR A 124 -93.48 82.28 -47.32
C TYR A 124 -92.16 82.16 -48.09
N ARG A 125 -91.91 83.03 -49.10
CA ARG A 125 -90.64 83.04 -49.84
C ARG A 125 -89.43 83.39 -48.95
N LYS A 126 -89.57 84.30 -47.98
CA LYS A 126 -88.52 84.60 -46.99
C LYS A 126 -88.23 83.39 -46.11
N ALA A 127 -89.27 82.68 -45.67
CA ALA A 127 -89.17 81.49 -44.83
C ALA A 127 -88.52 80.31 -45.58
N ASP A 128 -88.95 80.04 -46.82
CA ASP A 128 -88.41 78.99 -47.69
C ASP A 128 -86.92 79.25 -48.06
N ALA A 129 -86.59 80.49 -48.43
CA ALA A 129 -85.20 80.90 -48.62
C ALA A 129 -84.40 80.91 -47.29
N GLY A 130 -85.06 81.00 -46.13
CA GLY A 130 -84.46 80.82 -44.81
C GLY A 130 -84.12 79.36 -44.52
N LEU A 131 -85.10 78.46 -44.69
CA LEU A 131 -84.97 77.02 -44.54
C LEU A 131 -83.89 76.46 -45.47
N THR A 132 -83.89 76.87 -46.74
CA THR A 132 -82.87 76.46 -47.71
C THR A 132 -81.45 76.86 -47.29
N ARG A 133 -81.27 78.07 -46.74
CA ARG A 133 -79.97 78.51 -46.19
C ARG A 133 -79.59 77.76 -44.92
N ALA A 134 -80.54 77.47 -44.04
CA ALA A 134 -80.29 76.68 -42.83
C ALA A 134 -79.87 75.25 -43.17
N LEU A 135 -80.59 74.57 -44.07
CA LEU A 135 -80.25 73.23 -44.55
C LEU A 135 -78.88 73.19 -45.25
N ALA A 136 -78.53 74.23 -46.03
CA ALA A 136 -77.21 74.35 -46.63
C ALA A 136 -76.09 74.52 -45.58
N ALA A 137 -76.35 75.26 -44.51
CA ALA A 137 -75.41 75.42 -43.40
C ALA A 137 -75.25 74.13 -42.57
N GLU A 138 -76.34 73.43 -42.25
CA GLU A 138 -76.28 72.13 -41.55
C GLU A 138 -75.54 71.06 -42.37
N LEU A 139 -75.72 71.04 -43.70
CA LEU A 139 -74.98 70.15 -44.59
C LEU A 139 -73.49 70.52 -44.71
N ALA A 140 -73.13 71.80 -44.58
CA ALA A 140 -71.74 72.23 -44.48
C ALA A 140 -71.12 71.80 -43.13
N ALA A 141 -71.79 72.09 -42.02
CA ALA A 141 -71.35 71.70 -40.67
C ALA A 141 -71.21 70.18 -40.51
N CYS A 142 -72.09 69.37 -41.13
CA CYS A 142 -71.92 67.92 -41.16
C CYS A 142 -70.65 67.49 -41.91
N ARG A 143 -70.33 68.12 -43.06
CA ARG A 143 -69.09 67.81 -43.81
C ARG A 143 -67.84 68.22 -43.04
N GLU A 144 -67.86 69.38 -42.39
CA GLU A 144 -66.77 69.85 -41.53
C GLU A 144 -66.55 68.91 -40.34
N ARG A 145 -67.63 68.49 -39.65
CA ARG A 145 -67.58 67.48 -38.59
C ARG A 145 -66.98 66.16 -39.11
N ASP A 146 -67.43 65.67 -40.25
CA ASP A 146 -67.02 64.36 -40.77
C ASP A 146 -65.55 64.39 -41.27
N GLN A 147 -65.08 65.54 -41.79
CA GLN A 147 -63.66 65.80 -42.04
C GLN A 147 -62.86 65.80 -40.73
N VAL A 148 -63.28 66.53 -39.70
CA VAL A 148 -62.62 66.56 -38.38
C VAL A 148 -62.57 65.18 -37.72
N LEU A 149 -63.59 64.33 -37.94
CA LEU A 149 -63.58 62.93 -37.49
C LEU A 149 -62.56 62.08 -38.26
N SER A 150 -62.41 62.29 -39.58
CA SER A 150 -61.39 61.66 -40.41
C SER A 150 -59.97 62.08 -39.99
N ASP A 151 -59.75 63.38 -39.83
CA ASP A 151 -58.48 63.95 -39.38
C ASP A 151 -58.10 63.41 -38.00
N LYS A 152 -59.05 63.42 -37.05
CA LYS A 152 -58.88 62.82 -35.71
C LYS A 152 -58.50 61.34 -35.80
N ALA A 153 -59.16 60.54 -36.64
CA ALA A 153 -58.82 59.13 -36.81
C ALA A 153 -57.40 58.94 -37.35
N SER A 154 -56.97 59.78 -38.31
CA SER A 154 -55.61 59.75 -38.84
C SER A 154 -54.56 60.14 -37.78
N LEU A 155 -54.87 61.12 -36.93
CA LEU A 155 -54.00 61.57 -35.84
C LEU A 155 -53.91 60.52 -34.72
N VAL A 156 -55.02 59.85 -34.37
CA VAL A 156 -55.00 58.72 -33.43
C VAL A 156 -54.12 57.60 -33.95
N GLN A 157 -54.25 57.21 -35.23
CA GLN A 157 -53.38 56.18 -35.81
C GLN A 157 -51.89 56.59 -35.84
N GLN A 158 -51.58 57.88 -36.03
CA GLN A 158 -50.21 58.39 -35.91
C GLN A 158 -49.69 58.33 -34.47
N LEU A 159 -50.52 58.71 -33.50
CA LEU A 159 -50.19 58.63 -32.06
C LEU A 159 -49.98 57.19 -31.61
N GLU A 160 -50.82 56.24 -32.04
CA GLU A 160 -50.66 54.80 -31.77
C GLU A 160 -49.33 54.26 -32.31
N ARG A 161 -48.99 54.59 -33.57
CA ARG A 161 -47.69 54.23 -34.17
C ARG A 161 -46.51 54.81 -33.39
N ARG A 162 -46.59 56.08 -32.99
CA ARG A 162 -45.53 56.73 -32.19
C ARG A 162 -45.46 56.19 -30.77
N ALA A 163 -46.58 55.84 -30.15
CA ALA A 163 -46.60 55.20 -28.83
C ALA A 163 -45.97 53.80 -28.88
N ALA A 164 -46.26 53.00 -29.92
CA ALA A 164 -45.60 51.71 -30.14
C ALA A 164 -44.10 51.85 -30.43
N GLU A 165 -43.70 52.86 -31.21
CA GLU A 165 -42.29 53.14 -31.50
C GLU A 165 -41.54 53.63 -30.25
N VAL A 166 -42.15 54.49 -29.42
CA VAL A 166 -41.60 54.89 -28.12
C VAL A 166 -41.49 53.68 -27.18
N ALA A 167 -42.53 52.84 -27.07
CA ALA A 167 -42.48 51.64 -26.24
C ALA A 167 -41.36 50.68 -26.66
N ARG A 168 -41.13 50.53 -27.96
CA ARG A 168 -40.01 49.76 -28.54
C ARG A 168 -38.66 50.39 -28.18
N LEU A 169 -38.52 51.71 -28.35
CA LEU A 169 -37.30 52.47 -28.01
C LEU A 169 -37.03 52.55 -26.50
N THR A 170 -38.03 52.35 -25.62
CA THR A 170 -37.83 52.21 -24.17
C THR A 170 -37.49 50.79 -23.75
N ALA A 171 -37.90 49.76 -24.49
CA ALA A 171 -37.53 48.37 -24.24
C ALA A 171 -36.08 48.06 -24.68
N GLU A 172 -35.65 48.56 -25.84
CA GLU A 172 -34.26 48.36 -26.33
C GLU A 172 -33.16 48.63 -25.28
N PRO A 173 -33.13 49.74 -24.52
CA PRO A 173 -32.10 49.96 -23.50
C PRO A 173 -32.24 49.04 -22.27
N GLU A 174 -33.42 48.49 -21.98
CA GLU A 174 -33.61 47.46 -20.95
C GLU A 174 -33.05 46.11 -21.43
N ASP A 175 -33.30 45.73 -22.69
CA ASP A 175 -32.73 44.54 -23.33
C ASP A 175 -31.20 44.62 -23.40
N TRP A 176 -30.64 45.72 -23.93
CA TRP A 176 -29.19 45.96 -23.95
C TRP A 176 -28.60 46.01 -22.54
N GLY A 177 -29.34 46.53 -21.55
CA GLY A 177 -28.97 46.52 -20.14
C GLY A 177 -28.89 45.09 -19.56
N ALA A 178 -29.85 44.24 -19.89
CA ALA A 178 -29.89 42.84 -19.49
C ALA A 178 -28.78 42.02 -20.16
N GLU A 179 -28.53 42.21 -21.46
CA GLU A 179 -27.40 41.58 -22.16
C GLU A 179 -26.05 42.01 -21.56
N LEU A 180 -25.86 43.31 -21.30
CA LEU A 180 -24.65 43.83 -20.69
C LEU A 180 -24.46 43.31 -19.25
N ALA A 181 -25.54 43.17 -18.47
CA ALA A 181 -25.51 42.57 -17.15
C ALA A 181 -25.14 41.08 -17.22
N ALA A 182 -25.72 40.32 -18.15
CA ALA A 182 -25.40 38.91 -18.36
C ALA A 182 -23.95 38.69 -18.82
N ALA A 183 -23.46 39.53 -19.74
CA ALA A 183 -22.08 39.53 -20.22
C ALA A 183 -21.09 39.88 -19.11
N ASN A 184 -21.39 40.89 -18.28
CA ASN A 184 -20.57 41.21 -17.10
C ASN A 184 -20.60 40.08 -16.06
N ALA A 185 -21.76 39.46 -15.80
CA ALA A 185 -21.86 38.31 -14.91
C ALA A 185 -21.11 37.07 -15.44
N ALA A 186 -21.03 36.88 -16.75
CA ALA A 186 -20.17 35.86 -17.38
C ALA A 186 -18.67 36.21 -17.22
N LYS A 187 -18.29 37.45 -17.49
CA LYS A 187 -16.92 37.97 -17.32
C LYS A 187 -16.43 37.83 -15.88
N CYS A 188 -17.24 38.19 -14.88
CA CYS A 188 -16.89 38.05 -13.47
C CYS A 188 -16.72 36.58 -13.05
N ARG A 189 -17.56 35.67 -13.55
CA ARG A 189 -17.39 34.23 -13.33
C ARG A 189 -16.09 33.69 -13.97
N ALA A 190 -15.78 34.11 -15.19
CA ALA A 190 -14.53 33.72 -15.86
C ALA A 190 -13.29 34.25 -15.11
N LEU A 191 -13.32 35.50 -14.62
CA LEU A 191 -12.24 36.08 -13.82
C LEU A 191 -12.06 35.35 -12.48
N ALA A 192 -13.15 34.95 -11.82
CA ALA A 192 -13.09 34.14 -10.61
C ALA A 192 -12.46 32.75 -10.89
N GLN A 193 -12.84 32.09 -11.98
CA GLN A 193 -12.25 30.82 -12.42
C GLN A 193 -10.75 30.95 -12.74
N VAL A 194 -10.33 32.04 -13.39
CA VAL A 194 -8.89 32.33 -13.62
C VAL A 194 -8.15 32.54 -12.30
N GLY A 195 -8.74 33.24 -11.33
CA GLY A 195 -8.19 33.39 -9.98
C GLY A 195 -8.04 32.07 -9.24
N GLU A 196 -9.05 31.19 -9.32
CA GLU A 196 -8.97 29.82 -8.80
C GLU A 196 -7.87 28.99 -9.47
N ILE A 197 -7.72 29.09 -10.80
CA ILE A 197 -6.69 28.38 -11.55
C ILE A 197 -5.30 28.84 -11.12
N ALA A 198 -5.06 30.16 -11.02
CA ALA A 198 -3.79 30.71 -10.54
C ALA A 198 -3.47 30.28 -9.10
N ALA A 199 -4.47 30.27 -8.21
CA ALA A 199 -4.30 29.77 -6.84
C ALA A 199 -3.97 28.26 -6.79
N LYS A 200 -4.62 27.46 -7.65
CA LYS A 200 -4.33 26.03 -7.81
C LYS A 200 -2.92 25.82 -8.36
N GLU A 201 -2.51 26.59 -9.37
CA GLU A 201 -1.17 26.56 -9.96
C GLU A 201 -0.08 26.86 -8.93
N ILE A 202 -0.21 27.94 -8.14
CA ILE A 202 0.73 28.26 -7.04
C ILE A 202 0.79 27.09 -6.04
N SER A 203 -0.35 26.45 -5.73
CA SER A 203 -0.38 25.27 -4.85
C SER A 203 0.31 24.04 -5.46
N PHE A 204 0.29 23.88 -6.79
CA PHE A 204 1.02 22.82 -7.49
C PHE A 204 2.51 23.13 -7.54
N GLN A 205 2.92 24.33 -7.94
CA GLN A 205 4.33 24.75 -7.93
C GLN A 205 4.97 24.59 -6.54
N TYR A 206 4.23 24.86 -5.45
CA TYR A 206 4.72 24.60 -4.09
C TYR A 206 4.90 23.10 -3.80
N ARG A 207 3.92 22.26 -4.18
CA ARG A 207 4.02 20.79 -4.06
C ARG A 207 5.19 20.24 -4.89
N GLU A 208 5.37 20.70 -6.12
CA GLU A 208 6.45 20.30 -7.02
C GLU A 208 7.82 20.66 -6.46
N ARG A 209 8.01 21.90 -5.98
CA ARG A 209 9.25 22.31 -5.30
C ARG A 209 9.52 21.48 -4.05
N LYS A 210 8.48 21.17 -3.27
CA LYS A 210 8.61 20.27 -2.12
C LYS A 210 9.05 18.87 -2.56
N MET A 211 8.35 18.24 -3.48
CA MET A 211 8.67 16.90 -4.00
C MET A 211 10.07 16.84 -4.63
N ALA A 212 10.50 17.91 -5.32
CA ALA A 212 11.85 18.03 -5.85
C ALA A 212 12.90 18.09 -4.73
N SER A 213 12.67 18.87 -3.67
CA SER A 213 13.57 18.93 -2.52
C SER A 213 13.63 17.62 -1.72
N GLU A 214 12.50 16.91 -1.57
CA GLU A 214 12.46 15.57 -0.96
C GLU A 214 13.19 14.54 -1.83
N LYS A 215 13.01 14.60 -3.16
CA LYS A 215 13.76 13.80 -4.12
C LYS A 215 15.27 14.06 -4.03
N GLU A 216 15.70 15.32 -4.03
CA GLU A 216 17.11 15.68 -3.89
C GLU A 216 17.73 15.13 -2.60
N VAL A 217 16.99 15.17 -1.48
CA VAL A 217 17.45 14.62 -0.20
C VAL A 217 17.57 13.09 -0.28
N LEU A 218 16.61 12.41 -0.92
CA LEU A 218 16.66 10.96 -1.14
C LEU A 218 17.81 10.56 -2.08
N GLU A 219 18.07 11.30 -3.16
CA GLU A 219 19.20 11.08 -4.06
C GLU A 219 20.55 11.30 -3.36
N LYS A 220 20.65 12.33 -2.50
CA LYS A 220 21.83 12.57 -1.65
C LYS A 220 22.02 11.42 -0.65
N LEU A 221 20.96 10.97 0.04
CA LEU A 221 21.03 9.82 0.95
C LEU A 221 21.42 8.52 0.22
N MET A 222 20.86 8.26 -0.97
CA MET A 222 21.26 7.12 -1.81
C MET A 222 22.73 7.20 -2.21
N SER A 223 23.23 8.38 -2.59
CA SER A 223 24.66 8.55 -2.93
C SER A 223 25.58 8.28 -1.74
N LEU A 224 25.23 8.75 -0.54
CA LEU A 224 26.00 8.50 0.69
C LEU A 224 25.97 7.02 1.10
N LEU A 225 24.82 6.37 0.99
CA LEU A 225 24.71 4.92 1.25
C LEU A 225 25.53 4.12 0.24
N LEU A 226 25.43 4.43 -1.06
CA LEU A 226 26.25 3.80 -2.09
C LEU A 226 27.74 4.01 -1.86
N GLU A 227 28.17 5.20 -1.44
CA GLU A 227 29.58 5.48 -1.14
C GLU A 227 30.06 4.71 0.10
N SER A 228 29.24 4.62 1.15
CA SER A 228 29.56 3.81 2.35
C SER A 228 29.63 2.31 2.05
N LEU A 229 28.81 1.82 1.10
CA LEU A 229 28.86 0.43 0.64
C LEU A 229 30.11 0.17 -0.22
N LYS A 230 30.54 1.13 -1.05
CA LYS A 230 31.84 1.05 -1.74
C LYS A 230 32.99 1.03 -0.76
N SER A 231 33.03 1.96 0.21
CA SER A 231 34.15 2.02 1.17
C SER A 231 34.22 0.74 2.00
N GLN A 232 33.09 0.20 2.46
CA GLN A 232 33.05 -1.11 3.13
C GLN A 232 33.50 -2.27 2.23
N ALA A 233 33.12 -2.28 0.94
CA ALA A 233 33.59 -3.29 0.00
C ALA A 233 35.10 -3.18 -0.29
N GLU A 234 35.63 -1.95 -0.39
CA GLU A 234 37.06 -1.67 -0.52
C GLU A 234 37.82 -2.09 0.75
N GLU A 235 37.36 -1.69 1.94
CA GLU A 235 37.88 -2.12 3.25
C GLU A 235 37.94 -3.65 3.33
N LEU A 236 36.83 -4.35 3.07
CA LEU A 236 36.78 -5.81 3.04
C LEU A 236 37.75 -6.42 2.01
N SER A 237 37.90 -5.81 0.83
CA SER A 237 38.86 -6.28 -0.18
C SER A 237 40.31 -6.10 0.28
N THR A 238 40.64 -4.99 0.97
CA THR A 238 41.99 -4.77 1.51
C THR A 238 42.28 -5.68 2.69
N LEU A 239 41.30 -5.93 3.55
CA LEU A 239 41.38 -6.83 4.69
C LEU A 239 41.52 -8.30 4.22
N HIS A 240 40.76 -8.72 3.20
CA HIS A 240 40.96 -10.01 2.56
C HIS A 240 42.36 -10.13 1.94
N ARG A 241 42.85 -9.11 1.22
CA ARG A 241 44.21 -9.09 0.67
C ARG A 241 45.28 -9.17 1.77
N GLN A 242 45.09 -8.49 2.89
CA GLN A 242 45.98 -8.56 4.06
C GLN A 242 45.99 -9.95 4.69
N HIS A 243 44.81 -10.55 4.91
CA HIS A 243 44.70 -11.91 5.45
C HIS A 243 45.30 -12.96 4.53
N SER A 244 45.01 -12.94 3.22
CA SER A 244 45.61 -13.83 2.23
C SER A 244 47.14 -13.64 2.16
N SER A 245 47.64 -12.41 2.26
CA SER A 245 49.09 -12.14 2.38
C SER A 245 49.68 -12.70 3.68
N ARG A 246 48.96 -12.67 4.80
CA ARG A 246 49.42 -13.21 6.08
C ARG A 246 49.39 -14.74 6.11
N ILE A 247 48.41 -15.36 5.46
CA ILE A 247 48.34 -16.81 5.25
C ILE A 247 49.54 -17.28 4.42
N LEU A 248 49.84 -16.60 3.30
CA LEU A 248 51.01 -16.93 2.47
C LEU A 248 52.34 -16.75 3.22
N GLN A 249 52.48 -15.70 4.04
CA GLN A 249 53.64 -15.55 4.93
C GLN A 249 53.75 -16.72 5.92
N LEU A 250 52.67 -17.06 6.63
CA LEU A 250 52.67 -18.15 7.61
C LEU A 250 52.92 -19.52 6.97
N GLN A 251 52.47 -19.74 5.73
CA GLN A 251 52.77 -20.94 4.95
C GLN A 251 54.25 -21.01 4.57
N ALA A 252 54.86 -19.88 4.16
CA ALA A 252 56.30 -19.81 3.87
C ALA A 252 57.14 -19.97 5.15
N ASP A 253 56.77 -19.32 6.25
CA ASP A 253 57.40 -19.46 7.57
C ASP A 253 57.34 -20.92 8.06
N LEU A 254 56.19 -21.59 7.87
CA LEU A 254 56.00 -22.99 8.23
C LEU A 254 56.82 -23.93 7.34
N ALA A 255 56.88 -23.70 6.03
CA ALA A 255 57.76 -24.45 5.11
C ALA A 255 59.23 -24.31 5.52
N ASN A 256 59.72 -23.08 5.70
CA ASN A 256 61.07 -22.79 6.19
C ASN A 256 61.37 -23.49 7.52
N LYS A 257 60.37 -23.65 8.41
CA LYS A 257 60.52 -24.36 9.69
C LYS A 257 60.47 -25.89 9.56
N MET A 258 59.73 -26.44 8.60
CA MET A 258 59.80 -27.87 8.27
C MET A 258 61.16 -28.23 7.65
N ASP A 259 61.67 -27.41 6.74
CA ASP A 259 62.98 -27.62 6.11
C ASP A 259 64.11 -27.56 7.15
N GLN A 260 64.08 -26.56 8.04
CA GLN A 260 65.01 -26.47 9.18
C GLN A 260 64.89 -27.68 10.12
N LEU A 261 63.68 -28.15 10.43
CA LEU A 261 63.48 -29.35 11.24
C LEU A 261 64.07 -30.59 10.55
N GLY A 262 63.92 -30.70 9.22
CA GLY A 262 64.50 -31.77 8.42
C GLY A 262 66.03 -31.77 8.42
N THR A 263 66.68 -30.60 8.32
CA THR A 263 68.14 -30.50 8.42
C THR A 263 68.64 -30.85 9.83
N GLU A 264 67.98 -30.36 10.88
CA GLU A 264 68.32 -30.70 12.28
C GLU A 264 68.09 -32.20 12.58
N GLN A 265 67.07 -32.81 11.97
CA GLN A 265 66.84 -34.26 12.07
C GLN A 265 67.94 -35.05 11.36
N ALA A 266 68.34 -34.68 10.14
CA ALA A 266 69.43 -35.32 9.42
C ALA A 266 70.78 -35.15 10.13
N GLU A 267 71.05 -33.99 10.72
CA GLU A 267 72.24 -33.79 11.55
C GLU A 267 72.21 -34.61 12.84
N LYS A 268 71.05 -34.72 13.50
CA LYS A 268 70.87 -35.60 14.66
C LYS A 268 71.10 -37.06 14.28
N GLU A 269 70.55 -37.54 13.17
CA GLU A 269 70.76 -38.91 12.69
C GLU A 269 72.24 -39.19 12.42
N ARG A 270 72.92 -38.27 11.71
CA ARG A 270 74.37 -38.31 11.47
C ARG A 270 75.18 -38.35 12.78
N LEU A 271 74.79 -37.56 13.78
CA LEU A 271 75.43 -37.56 15.11
C LEU A 271 75.16 -38.86 15.89
N THR A 272 73.96 -39.44 15.79
CA THR A 272 73.67 -40.74 16.42
C THR A 272 74.39 -41.91 15.74
N GLN A 273 74.60 -41.86 14.43
CA GLN A 273 75.46 -42.80 13.70
C GLN A 273 76.90 -42.68 14.20
N GLN A 274 77.45 -41.45 14.25
CA GLN A 274 78.80 -41.22 14.79
C GLN A 274 78.95 -41.62 16.26
N ALA A 275 77.91 -41.49 17.08
CA ALA A 275 77.92 -41.99 18.46
C ALA A 275 77.94 -43.52 18.50
N ALA A 276 77.12 -44.21 17.70
CA ALA A 276 77.12 -45.67 17.61
C ALA A 276 78.44 -46.23 17.05
N ASP A 277 79.04 -45.57 16.04
CA ASP A 277 80.37 -45.90 15.53
C ASP A 277 81.43 -45.79 16.64
N LEU A 278 81.39 -44.71 17.44
CA LEU A 278 82.31 -44.50 18.56
C LEU A 278 82.08 -45.51 19.71
N GLU A 279 80.83 -45.88 19.99
CA GLU A 279 80.50 -46.94 20.96
C GLU A 279 80.98 -48.32 20.48
N GLN A 280 80.87 -48.63 19.19
CA GLN A 280 81.47 -49.85 18.62
C GLN A 280 83.00 -49.80 18.71
N TRP A 281 83.64 -48.69 18.35
CA TRP A 281 85.09 -48.53 18.49
C TRP A 281 85.56 -48.65 19.94
N LEU A 282 84.83 -48.09 20.90
CA LEU A 282 85.14 -48.21 22.34
C LEU A 282 84.95 -49.64 22.85
N THR A 283 83.87 -50.33 22.48
CA THR A 283 83.66 -51.73 22.88
C THR A 283 84.70 -52.65 22.25
N GLU A 284 85.08 -52.45 20.98
CA GLU A 284 86.21 -53.14 20.36
C GLU A 284 87.55 -52.84 21.05
N LEU A 285 87.79 -51.60 21.51
CA LEU A 285 89.01 -51.20 22.21
C LEU A 285 89.06 -51.70 23.67
N VAL A 286 87.92 -52.07 24.26
CA VAL A 286 87.83 -52.69 25.60
C VAL A 286 87.93 -54.22 25.50
N GLU A 287 87.22 -54.83 24.56
CA GLU A 287 87.20 -56.29 24.41
C GLU A 287 88.51 -56.83 23.83
N LYS A 288 89.22 -56.13 22.93
CA LYS A 288 90.51 -56.61 22.40
C LYS A 288 91.57 -56.80 23.50
N PRO A 289 91.86 -55.80 24.37
CA PRO A 289 92.76 -56.00 25.52
C PRO A 289 92.22 -56.96 26.57
N ARG A 290 90.89 -57.08 26.73
CA ARG A 290 90.28 -58.05 27.65
C ARG A 290 90.51 -59.48 27.18
N LEU A 291 90.21 -59.79 25.92
CA LEU A 291 90.45 -61.11 25.31
C LEU A 291 91.94 -61.45 25.27
N GLN A 292 92.81 -60.46 25.03
CA GLN A 292 94.27 -60.63 25.17
C GLN A 292 94.65 -61.02 26.60
N ARG A 293 94.13 -60.32 27.62
CA ARG A 293 94.37 -60.65 29.03
C ARG A 293 93.78 -62.01 29.44
N GLU A 294 92.61 -62.37 28.94
CA GLU A 294 92.01 -63.69 29.19
C GLU A 294 92.91 -64.79 28.61
N ALA A 295 93.44 -64.62 27.40
CA ALA A 295 94.42 -65.53 26.80
C ALA A 295 95.79 -65.51 27.51
N GLU A 296 96.26 -64.37 28.02
CA GLU A 296 97.46 -64.25 28.86
C GLU A 296 97.28 -64.99 30.20
N ILE A 297 96.10 -64.89 30.82
CA ILE A 297 95.75 -65.61 32.06
C ILE A 297 95.67 -67.11 31.81
N GLU A 298 95.02 -67.56 30.72
CA GLU A 298 95.01 -68.98 30.33
C GLU A 298 96.44 -69.51 30.10
N GLN A 299 97.31 -68.72 29.46
CA GLN A 299 98.72 -69.08 29.29
C GLN A 299 99.46 -69.11 30.63
N GLU A 300 99.29 -68.13 31.51
CA GLU A 300 99.84 -68.14 32.87
C GLU A 300 99.36 -69.35 33.69
N GLU A 301 98.09 -69.73 33.62
CA GLU A 301 97.59 -70.92 34.31
C GLU A 301 98.19 -72.19 33.75
N ASN A 302 98.36 -72.31 32.43
CA ASN A 302 99.10 -73.41 31.83
C ASN A 302 100.56 -73.44 32.28
N TYR A 303 101.25 -72.29 32.30
CA TYR A 303 102.63 -72.16 32.82
C TYR A 303 102.73 -72.40 34.33
N ARG A 304 101.66 -72.22 35.12
CA ARG A 304 101.60 -72.59 36.54
C ARG A 304 101.25 -74.07 36.75
N GLN A 305 100.57 -74.71 35.80
CA GLN A 305 100.27 -76.14 35.82
C GLN A 305 101.47 -77.01 35.38
N GLN A 306 102.33 -76.51 34.48
CA GLN A 306 103.57 -77.18 34.06
C GLN A 306 104.55 -77.52 35.20
N PRO A 307 104.97 -76.60 36.09
CA PRO A 307 105.83 -76.95 37.22
C PRO A 307 105.11 -77.88 38.19
N ARG A 308 103.79 -77.71 38.42
CA ARG A 308 103.00 -78.61 39.26
C ARG A 308 102.91 -80.04 38.72
N SER A 309 102.91 -80.23 37.40
CA SER A 309 102.95 -81.57 36.79
C SER A 309 104.36 -82.16 36.81
N GLN A 310 105.41 -81.33 36.64
CA GLN A 310 106.80 -81.73 36.85
C GLN A 310 107.09 -82.10 38.32
N GLU A 311 106.56 -81.36 39.29
CA GLU A 311 106.63 -81.68 40.72
C GLU A 311 105.95 -83.02 41.02
N ARG A 312 104.74 -83.26 40.48
CA ARG A 312 104.05 -84.57 40.61
C ARG A 312 104.85 -85.72 40.00
N LEU A 313 105.59 -85.49 38.92
CA LEU A 313 106.49 -86.49 38.32
C LEU A 313 107.79 -86.67 39.13
N ALA A 314 108.32 -85.61 39.74
CA ALA A 314 109.51 -85.66 40.58
C ALA A 314 109.25 -86.28 41.96
N GLN A 315 108.04 -86.15 42.49
CA GLN A 315 107.64 -86.68 43.80
C GLN A 315 107.92 -88.18 43.99
N PRO A 316 107.52 -89.10 43.09
CA PRO A 316 107.86 -90.52 43.23
C PRO A 316 109.37 -90.81 43.09
N TYR A 317 110.15 -89.97 42.41
CA TYR A 317 111.62 -90.09 42.41
C TYR A 317 112.22 -89.68 43.75
N LYS A 318 111.75 -88.57 44.35
CA LYS A 318 112.14 -88.15 45.72
C LYS A 318 111.80 -89.24 46.74
N GLU A 319 110.55 -89.67 46.76
CA GLU A 319 110.11 -90.77 47.63
C GLU A 319 110.88 -92.07 47.37
N GLY A 320 111.28 -92.34 46.12
CA GLY A 320 112.11 -93.48 45.76
C GLY A 320 113.52 -93.39 46.35
N VAL A 321 114.14 -92.21 46.32
CA VAL A 321 115.43 -91.92 46.97
C VAL A 321 115.28 -92.02 48.50
N GLU A 322 114.30 -91.36 49.10
CA GLU A 322 114.03 -91.42 50.55
C GLU A 322 113.79 -92.86 51.04
N LYS A 323 113.07 -93.69 50.28
CA LYS A 323 112.85 -95.11 50.59
C LYS A 323 114.12 -95.96 50.37
N ALA A 324 115.00 -95.57 49.44
CA ALA A 324 116.30 -96.22 49.25
C ALA A 324 117.30 -95.83 50.37
N GLU A 325 117.32 -94.57 50.79
CA GLU A 325 118.09 -94.07 51.94
C GLU A 325 117.60 -94.70 53.24
N ALA A 326 116.28 -94.82 53.45
CA ALA A 326 115.71 -95.51 54.61
C ALA A 326 116.19 -96.98 54.69
N LYS A 327 116.11 -97.71 53.57
CA LYS A 327 116.63 -99.08 53.46
C LYS A 327 118.15 -99.16 53.64
N SER A 328 118.90 -98.20 53.11
CA SER A 328 120.36 -98.13 53.30
C SER A 328 120.71 -97.91 54.76
N ASN A 329 119.99 -97.03 55.47
CA ASN A 329 120.15 -96.80 56.90
C ASN A 329 119.72 -98.00 57.76
N GLU A 330 118.70 -98.77 57.35
CA GLU A 330 118.30 -100.03 57.98
C GLU A 330 119.35 -101.14 57.75
N MET A 331 119.93 -101.20 56.55
CA MET A 331 121.01 -102.12 56.20
C MET A 331 122.32 -101.76 56.92
N LEU A 332 122.59 -100.47 57.14
CA LEU A 332 123.71 -100.00 57.98
C LEU A 332 123.51 -100.38 59.46
N ARG A 333 122.30 -100.19 60.02
CA ARG A 333 121.99 -100.62 61.41
C ARG A 333 122.19 -102.12 61.59
N SER A 334 121.65 -102.94 60.68
CA SER A 334 121.84 -104.40 60.74
C SER A 334 123.29 -104.83 60.48
N MET A 335 124.07 -104.10 59.67
CA MET A 335 125.53 -104.31 59.58
C MET A 335 126.26 -103.99 60.90
N ASP A 336 125.85 -102.97 61.63
CA ASP A 336 126.43 -102.60 62.93
C ASP A 336 125.99 -103.56 64.06
N GLU A 337 124.76 -104.08 64.01
CA GLU A 337 124.30 -105.18 64.86
C GLU A 337 125.09 -106.47 64.59
N LEU A 338 125.35 -106.81 63.33
CA LEU A 338 126.20 -107.95 62.95
C LEU A 338 127.66 -107.75 63.40
N ARG A 339 128.19 -106.52 63.36
CA ARG A 339 129.52 -106.18 63.92
C ARG A 339 129.56 -106.35 65.43
N SER A 340 128.50 -105.95 66.14
CA SER A 340 128.34 -106.14 67.59
C SER A 340 128.34 -107.63 67.97
N LEU A 341 127.58 -108.45 67.25
CA LEU A 341 127.56 -109.91 67.44
C LEU A 341 128.90 -110.56 67.10
N LEU A 342 129.59 -110.11 66.04
CA LEU A 342 130.92 -110.61 65.69
C LEU A 342 131.98 -110.24 66.76
N SER A 343 131.90 -109.03 67.33
CA SER A 343 132.78 -108.58 68.41
C SER A 343 132.62 -109.46 69.64
N SER A 344 131.39 -109.60 70.15
CA SER A 344 131.11 -110.41 71.35
C SER A 344 131.41 -111.90 71.15
N ALA A 345 131.17 -112.46 69.96
CA ALA A 345 131.61 -113.81 69.62
C ALA A 345 133.16 -113.95 69.62
N SER A 346 133.89 -112.93 69.17
CA SER A 346 135.36 -112.93 69.19
C SER A 346 135.93 -112.84 70.62
N GLU A 347 135.28 -112.10 71.52
CA GLU A 347 135.63 -112.04 72.95
C GLU A 347 135.36 -113.37 73.66
N GLN A 348 134.21 -114.01 73.39
CA GLN A 348 133.92 -115.35 73.91
C GLN A 348 134.94 -116.40 73.40
N GLN A 349 135.36 -116.28 72.14
CA GLN A 349 136.37 -117.19 71.57
C GLN A 349 137.79 -116.93 72.11
N SER A 350 138.13 -115.71 72.55
CA SER A 350 139.41 -115.45 73.22
C SER A 350 139.42 -115.99 74.65
N GLN A 351 138.32 -115.85 75.39
CA GLN A 351 138.12 -116.43 76.73
C GLN A 351 138.23 -117.95 76.71
N LEU A 352 137.60 -118.62 75.73
CA LEU A 352 137.69 -120.09 75.56
C LEU A 352 139.12 -120.56 75.22
N LYS A 353 139.90 -119.78 74.48
CA LYS A 353 141.31 -120.12 74.17
C LYS A 353 142.20 -120.02 75.41
N ALA A 354 142.04 -118.97 76.22
CA ALA A 354 142.79 -118.82 77.47
C ALA A 354 142.59 -120.02 78.43
N LEU A 355 141.35 -120.49 78.59
CA LEU A 355 141.04 -121.69 79.38
C LEU A 355 141.62 -122.98 78.76
N LEU A 356 141.74 -123.04 77.43
CA LEU A 356 142.36 -124.17 76.75
C LEU A 356 143.87 -124.23 77.01
N ASP A 357 144.57 -123.10 76.91
CA ASP A 357 146.02 -123.02 77.15
C ASP A 357 146.37 -123.25 78.64
N GLU A 358 145.54 -122.74 79.56
CA GLU A 358 145.69 -122.97 81.01
C GLU A 358 145.46 -124.45 81.38
N THR A 359 144.49 -125.13 80.76
CA THR A 359 144.32 -126.58 80.95
C THR A 359 145.40 -127.42 80.24
N HIS A 360 145.98 -126.94 79.13
CA HIS A 360 147.09 -127.61 78.44
C HIS A 360 148.39 -127.56 79.24
N THR A 361 148.73 -126.41 79.82
CA THR A 361 149.94 -126.23 80.64
C THR A 361 149.90 -127.09 81.92
N GLN A 362 148.73 -127.22 82.55
CA GLN A 362 148.53 -128.14 83.69
C GLN A 362 148.73 -129.62 83.28
N HIS A 363 148.16 -130.06 82.16
CA HIS A 363 148.36 -131.44 81.66
C HIS A 363 149.82 -131.73 81.29
N GLY A 364 150.54 -130.75 80.74
CA GLY A 364 151.96 -130.90 80.41
C GLY A 364 152.84 -131.21 81.63
N GLN A 365 152.54 -130.61 82.79
CA GLN A 365 153.27 -130.87 84.04
C GLN A 365 152.99 -132.29 84.57
N TYR A 366 151.72 -132.71 84.61
CA TYR A 366 151.33 -134.06 85.04
C TYR A 366 151.95 -135.18 84.19
N LEU A 367 152.22 -134.95 82.90
CA LEU A 367 152.85 -135.96 82.03
C LEU A 367 154.32 -136.20 82.40
N VAL A 368 155.11 -135.14 82.63
CA VAL A 368 156.54 -135.26 82.99
C VAL A 368 156.74 -136.00 84.32
N GLU A 369 155.84 -135.80 85.29
CA GLU A 369 155.88 -136.52 86.57
C GLU A 369 155.51 -138.00 86.39
N ARG A 370 154.54 -138.31 85.52
CA ARG A 370 154.17 -139.70 85.20
C ARG A 370 155.28 -140.45 84.46
N ASP A 371 155.95 -139.84 83.48
CA ASP A 371 157.04 -140.49 82.74
C ASP A 371 158.22 -140.88 83.65
N LYS A 372 158.49 -140.06 84.68
CA LYS A 372 159.50 -140.35 85.71
C LYS A 372 159.16 -141.57 86.57
N VAL A 373 157.87 -141.82 86.82
CA VAL A 373 157.36 -143.04 87.48
C VAL A 373 157.29 -144.22 86.50
N ILE A 374 157.03 -143.98 85.21
CA ILE A 374 156.99 -145.03 84.17
C ILE A 374 158.36 -145.63 83.89
N LEU A 375 159.47 -144.90 84.08
CA LEU A 375 160.81 -145.51 84.11
C LEU A 375 160.96 -146.50 85.27
N GLN A 376 160.43 -146.19 86.45
CA GLN A 376 160.44 -147.11 87.61
C GLN A 376 159.50 -148.32 87.44
N LEU A 377 158.57 -148.28 86.48
CA LEU A 377 157.78 -149.44 86.07
C LEU A 377 158.56 -150.43 85.18
N ARG A 378 159.70 -150.07 84.56
CA ARG A 378 160.39 -151.01 83.65
C ARG A 378 161.17 -152.09 84.41
N ASP A 379 162.16 -151.73 85.21
CA ASP A 379 163.00 -152.69 85.97
C ASP A 379 162.19 -153.64 86.88
N ARG A 380 161.02 -153.20 87.36
CA ARG A 380 160.12 -154.01 88.20
C ARG A 380 159.08 -154.84 87.43
N LEU A 381 158.82 -154.55 86.16
CA LEU A 381 157.98 -155.41 85.31
C LEU A 381 158.80 -156.52 84.64
N GLU A 382 160.10 -156.32 84.42
CA GLU A 382 161.04 -157.38 84.00
C GLU A 382 161.06 -158.59 84.98
N THR A 383 160.62 -158.39 86.23
CA THR A 383 160.59 -159.40 87.31
C THR A 383 159.20 -159.90 87.72
N TYR A 384 158.10 -159.38 87.14
CA TYR A 384 156.72 -159.76 87.49
C TYR A 384 155.79 -159.98 86.28
N VAL A 385 156.35 -160.42 85.15
CA VAL A 385 155.62 -160.84 83.93
C VAL A 385 154.63 -162.01 84.14
N GLU A 386 154.63 -162.66 85.32
CA GLU A 386 153.93 -163.93 85.53
C GLU A 386 152.46 -163.85 86.03
N GLN A 387 151.85 -162.70 86.42
CA GLN A 387 150.58 -162.69 87.22
C GLN A 387 149.46 -161.59 86.95
N LEU A 388 148.63 -161.73 85.88
CA LEU A 388 147.10 -161.62 85.76
C LEU A 388 146.16 -160.32 85.89
N GLN A 389 145.53 -159.83 84.76
CA GLN A 389 144.06 -159.51 84.33
C GLN A 389 142.95 -158.47 84.92
N ALA A 390 142.15 -157.65 84.08
CA ALA A 390 140.61 -157.33 84.01
C ALA A 390 139.81 -155.87 83.79
N VAL A 391 138.72 -155.70 82.89
CA VAL A 391 137.35 -154.86 82.70
C VAL A 391 136.96 -153.29 82.29
N THR A 392 135.80 -152.87 81.55
CA THR A 392 134.99 -151.48 81.39
C THR A 392 133.76 -151.23 80.31
N ARG A 393 132.69 -150.26 80.35
CA ARG A 393 131.50 -149.85 79.32
C ARG A 393 130.49 -148.53 79.42
N LYS A 394 129.64 -148.06 78.36
CA LYS A 394 128.26 -147.24 78.19
C LYS A 394 128.12 -145.64 77.80
N GLY A 395 127.10 -144.79 77.27
CA GLY A 395 125.69 -144.60 76.54
C GLY A 395 124.75 -143.29 76.95
N SER A 396 123.67 -142.53 76.42
CA SER A 396 122.64 -142.17 75.27
C SER A 396 121.51 -141.01 75.69
N LEU A 397 120.45 -140.25 75.11
CA LEU A 397 119.64 -139.64 73.88
C LEU A 397 118.41 -138.61 74.34
N SER A 398 117.34 -137.86 73.76
CA SER A 398 116.54 -137.29 72.50
C SER A 398 115.10 -136.51 72.85
N ASP A 399 114.09 -135.75 72.19
CA ASP A 399 113.65 -134.72 71.07
C ASP A 399 112.02 -134.30 71.10
N GLU A 400 111.07 -133.44 70.45
CA GLU A 400 110.71 -132.20 69.52
C GLU A 400 109.10 -131.70 69.38
N ALA A 401 108.55 -130.49 68.84
CA ALA A 401 107.03 -130.02 68.60
C ALA A 401 106.50 -128.61 67.87
N VAL A 402 105.18 -128.31 67.39
CA VAL A 402 104.48 -126.98 66.79
C VAL A 402 102.83 -126.92 66.50
N GLU A 403 101.84 -126.02 65.96
CA GLU A 403 101.39 -124.58 65.41
C GLU A 403 99.74 -124.22 65.20
N ALA A 404 99.13 -123.05 64.62
CA ALA A 404 97.60 -122.59 64.54
C ALA A 404 96.92 -121.48 63.49
N THR A 405 95.55 -121.03 63.48
CA THR A 405 94.76 -119.93 62.62
C THR A 405 93.21 -119.50 63.02
N SER A 406 92.15 -118.72 62.45
CA SER A 406 91.60 -117.86 61.24
C SER A 406 90.16 -116.99 61.37
N PRO A 407 89.49 -116.23 60.37
CA PRO A 407 88.37 -115.11 60.45
C PRO A 407 86.89 -115.06 59.67
N SER A 408 86.08 -113.90 59.51
CA SER A 408 84.56 -113.74 59.03
C SER A 408 83.89 -112.38 58.37
N ALA A 409 82.51 -112.18 58.08
CA ALA A 409 81.76 -111.07 57.23
C ALA A 409 80.18 -110.57 57.44
N ALA A 410 79.45 -109.74 56.56
CA ALA A 410 78.08 -108.96 56.75
C ALA A 410 77.01 -108.56 55.55
N SER A 411 75.83 -107.79 55.72
CA SER A 411 74.66 -107.35 54.72
C SER A 411 73.49 -106.32 55.23
N ARG A 412 72.35 -105.65 54.71
CA ARG A 412 71.22 -105.41 53.60
C ARG A 412 70.35 -104.03 53.84
N LEU A 413 69.11 -103.53 53.40
CA LEU A 413 68.06 -103.29 52.25
C LEU A 413 66.74 -102.46 52.77
N LEU A 414 65.57 -101.93 52.19
CA LEU A 414 64.77 -101.60 50.91
C LEU A 414 63.46 -100.62 51.08
N TRP A 415 62.52 -100.31 50.10
CA TRP A 415 61.31 -99.34 50.15
C TRP A 415 60.05 -99.50 49.13
N GLN A 416 58.91 -98.70 49.18
CA GLN A 416 57.67 -98.61 48.23
C GLN A 416 56.55 -97.51 48.60
N GLY A 417 55.37 -97.17 47.96
CA GLY A 417 54.52 -97.49 46.73
C GLY A 417 53.03 -96.86 46.68
N MET A 418 52.22 -96.80 45.56
CA MET A 418 50.78 -96.25 45.44
C MET A 418 49.87 -96.69 44.18
N THR A 419 48.61 -96.20 43.86
CA THR A 419 47.64 -96.85 42.86
C THR A 419 46.79 -96.06 41.80
N LEU A 420 46.46 -96.73 40.67
CA LEU A 420 46.05 -96.17 39.36
C LEU A 420 44.53 -96.17 39.01
N THR A 421 43.77 -97.24 39.29
CA THR A 421 42.43 -97.45 38.69
C THR A 421 41.39 -96.40 39.07
N GLN A 422 41.50 -95.84 40.27
CA GLN A 422 40.60 -94.78 40.77
C GLN A 422 40.72 -93.46 39.99
N ILE A 423 41.88 -93.20 39.36
CA ILE A 423 42.10 -92.02 38.51
C ILE A 423 41.27 -92.15 37.21
N PHE A 424 41.15 -93.36 36.66
CA PHE A 424 40.47 -93.59 35.39
C PHE A 424 38.94 -93.48 35.49
N THR A 425 38.33 -93.97 36.57
CA THR A 425 36.88 -93.82 36.80
C THR A 425 36.49 -92.37 37.06
N GLY A 426 37.28 -91.64 37.86
CA GLY A 426 37.07 -90.21 38.08
C GLY A 426 37.19 -89.37 36.80
N PHE A 427 38.20 -89.66 35.97
CA PHE A 427 38.35 -89.03 34.64
C PHE A 427 37.16 -89.30 33.71
N SER A 428 36.62 -90.51 33.73
CA SER A 428 35.47 -90.88 32.88
C SER A 428 34.20 -90.10 33.28
N GLN A 429 33.89 -90.03 34.57
CA GLN A 429 32.72 -89.31 35.08
C GLN A 429 32.83 -87.79 34.85
N ALA A 430 34.02 -87.20 35.02
CA ALA A 430 34.27 -85.80 34.71
C ALA A 430 34.06 -85.49 33.21
N LYS A 431 34.44 -86.42 32.33
CA LYS A 431 34.24 -86.28 30.87
C LYS A 431 32.75 -86.34 30.49
N GLU A 432 31.96 -87.21 31.11
CA GLU A 432 30.50 -87.27 30.87
C GLU A 432 29.81 -85.96 31.30
N GLN A 433 30.14 -85.44 32.49
CA GLN A 433 29.64 -84.15 32.98
C GLN A 433 30.02 -82.97 32.06
N LEU A 434 31.23 -82.97 31.50
CA LEU A 434 31.65 -81.99 30.49
C LEU A 434 30.79 -82.09 29.22
N THR A 435 30.51 -83.31 28.71
CA THR A 435 29.66 -83.47 27.52
C THR A 435 28.19 -83.08 27.74
N ALA A 436 27.66 -83.24 28.96
CA ALA A 436 26.31 -82.81 29.32
C ALA A 436 26.21 -81.28 29.38
N THR A 437 27.13 -80.62 30.10
CA THR A 437 27.17 -79.15 30.20
C THR A 437 27.48 -78.48 28.85
N GLU A 438 28.25 -79.14 27.98
CA GLU A 438 28.39 -78.74 26.56
C GLU A 438 27.07 -78.81 25.79
N ALA A 439 26.23 -79.81 26.02
CA ALA A 439 24.94 -79.97 25.33
C ALA A 439 23.93 -78.91 25.77
N GLU A 440 23.85 -78.64 27.07
CA GLU A 440 23.07 -77.53 27.63
C GLU A 440 23.56 -76.18 27.09
N SER A 441 24.89 -75.96 27.05
CA SER A 441 25.50 -74.77 26.45
C SER A 441 25.16 -74.59 24.97
N LYS A 442 24.96 -75.68 24.22
CA LYS A 442 24.51 -75.64 22.81
C LYS A 442 23.02 -75.29 22.72
N GLN A 443 22.18 -75.78 23.63
CA GLN A 443 20.76 -75.41 23.70
C GLN A 443 20.55 -73.94 24.09
N PHE A 444 21.29 -73.43 25.08
CA PHE A 444 21.23 -72.00 25.43
C PHE A 444 21.67 -71.09 24.29
N LYS A 445 22.71 -71.47 23.53
CA LYS A 445 23.13 -70.73 22.31
C LYS A 445 22.01 -70.68 21.27
N LEU A 446 21.37 -71.81 20.96
CA LEU A 446 20.24 -71.84 20.02
C LEU A 446 19.04 -70.98 20.48
N CYS A 447 18.79 -70.91 21.79
CA CYS A 447 17.77 -70.02 22.36
C CYS A 447 18.14 -68.53 22.17
N LEU A 448 19.38 -68.15 22.46
CA LEU A 448 19.89 -66.79 22.24
C LEU A 448 19.91 -66.42 20.75
N ASP A 449 20.34 -67.32 19.87
CA ASP A 449 20.32 -67.13 18.42
C ASP A 449 18.91 -66.91 17.88
N GLN A 450 17.89 -67.53 18.48
CA GLN A 450 16.50 -67.34 18.12
C GLN A 450 15.98 -65.97 18.61
N ILE A 451 16.28 -65.60 19.87
CA ILE A 451 15.94 -64.29 20.43
C ILE A 451 16.58 -63.16 19.60
N LEU A 452 17.85 -63.29 19.21
CA LEU A 452 18.53 -62.34 18.34
C LEU A 452 17.85 -62.22 16.97
N LYS A 453 17.55 -63.36 16.30
CA LYS A 453 16.82 -63.36 15.02
C LYS A 453 15.42 -62.75 15.11
N ASP A 454 14.76 -62.82 16.27
CA ASP A 454 13.46 -62.19 16.48
C ASP A 454 13.59 -60.69 16.77
N ILE A 455 14.61 -60.26 17.52
CA ILE A 455 14.98 -58.83 17.65
C ILE A 455 15.29 -58.23 16.28
N ASP A 456 16.12 -58.89 15.47
CA ASP A 456 16.53 -58.44 14.13
C ASP A 456 15.35 -58.24 13.17
N LYS A 457 14.24 -58.98 13.34
CA LYS A 457 13.00 -58.78 12.57
C LYS A 457 12.24 -57.52 12.98
N TRP A 458 12.28 -57.15 14.26
CA TRP A 458 11.58 -55.97 14.79
C TRP A 458 12.41 -54.68 14.64
N THR A 459 13.74 -54.76 14.64
CA THR A 459 14.67 -53.65 14.38
C THR A 459 14.27 -52.77 13.19
N PRO A 460 14.02 -53.29 11.96
CA PRO A 460 13.63 -52.46 10.81
C PRO A 460 12.21 -51.87 10.93
N ALA A 461 11.33 -52.46 11.74
CA ALA A 461 10.00 -51.87 12.00
C ALA A 461 10.10 -50.69 12.97
N ILE A 462 10.91 -50.82 14.03
CA ILE A 462 11.20 -49.75 14.99
C ILE A 462 11.96 -48.61 14.29
N GLN A 463 12.89 -48.93 13.38
CA GLN A 463 13.63 -47.94 12.62
C GLN A 463 12.72 -47.14 11.67
N ARG A 464 11.83 -47.80 10.92
CA ARG A 464 10.80 -47.10 10.12
C ARG A 464 9.89 -46.24 10.97
N GLN A 465 9.42 -46.71 12.12
CA GLN A 465 8.62 -45.89 13.03
C GLN A 465 9.38 -44.64 13.48
N ARG A 466 10.69 -44.73 13.75
CA ARG A 466 11.52 -43.55 14.07
C ARG A 466 11.60 -42.58 12.89
N GLU A 467 11.84 -43.08 11.69
CA GLU A 467 11.91 -42.29 10.45
C GLU A 467 10.56 -41.61 10.14
N ASP A 468 9.44 -42.33 10.29
CA ASP A 468 8.08 -41.82 10.13
C ASP A 468 7.74 -40.74 11.19
N TYR A 469 8.13 -40.95 12.46
CA TYR A 469 7.95 -39.95 13.51
C TYR A 469 8.84 -38.72 13.34
N GLU A 470 10.08 -38.89 12.88
CA GLU A 470 10.99 -37.78 12.60
C GLU A 470 10.50 -36.95 11.42
N ALA A 471 10.06 -37.60 10.33
CA ALA A 471 9.42 -36.93 9.20
C ALA A 471 8.14 -36.20 9.63
N ALA A 472 7.29 -36.83 10.44
CA ALA A 472 6.09 -36.18 10.98
C ALA A 472 6.44 -34.93 11.82
N MET A 473 7.48 -35.00 12.66
CA MET A 473 7.94 -33.85 13.44
C MET A 473 8.49 -32.73 12.55
N GLN A 474 9.33 -33.04 11.55
CA GLN A 474 9.80 -32.05 10.57
C GLN A 474 8.63 -31.37 9.81
N THR A 475 7.55 -32.11 9.50
CA THR A 475 6.33 -31.52 8.90
C THR A 475 5.48 -30.67 9.85
N ILE A 476 5.73 -30.74 11.17
CA ILE A 476 5.09 -29.90 12.20
C ILE A 476 5.98 -28.71 12.56
N ASP A 477 7.30 -28.90 12.64
CA ASP A 477 8.27 -27.85 12.96
C ASP A 477 8.26 -26.72 11.92
N SER A 478 8.17 -27.06 10.63
CA SER A 478 8.08 -26.08 9.54
C SER A 478 6.88 -25.12 9.67
N PRO A 479 5.61 -25.59 9.72
CA PRO A 479 4.47 -24.69 9.92
C PRO A 479 4.45 -24.04 11.32
N THR A 480 5.04 -24.67 12.35
CA THR A 480 5.18 -24.04 13.68
C THR A 480 6.13 -22.85 13.62
N GLY A 481 7.31 -23.00 13.02
CA GLY A 481 8.27 -21.91 12.82
C GLY A 481 7.73 -20.78 11.94
N ASN A 482 6.97 -21.11 10.88
CA ASN A 482 6.29 -20.13 10.04
C ASN A 482 5.20 -19.36 10.81
N ASN A 483 4.46 -20.02 11.70
CA ASN A 483 3.45 -19.39 12.56
C ASN A 483 4.11 -18.48 13.62
N ASP A 484 5.19 -18.94 14.23
CA ASP A 484 6.03 -18.17 15.15
C ASP A 484 6.56 -16.88 14.50
N GLU A 485 7.04 -16.96 13.26
CA GLU A 485 7.54 -15.78 12.54
C GLU A 485 6.40 -14.84 12.14
N ALA A 486 5.25 -15.38 11.69
CA ALA A 486 4.05 -14.57 11.44
C ALA A 486 3.54 -13.86 12.71
N LEU A 487 3.70 -14.48 13.89
CA LEU A 487 3.41 -13.83 15.18
C LEU A 487 4.40 -12.70 15.47
N ARG A 488 5.71 -12.88 15.24
CA ARG A 488 6.72 -11.81 15.37
C ARG A 488 6.48 -10.65 14.40
N GLU A 489 6.12 -10.94 13.16
CA GLU A 489 5.71 -9.91 12.18
C GLU A 489 4.48 -9.14 12.67
N LEU A 490 3.47 -9.84 13.21
CA LEU A 490 2.25 -9.22 13.72
C LEU A 490 2.54 -8.35 14.97
N GLU A 491 3.40 -8.81 15.88
CA GLU A 491 3.82 -8.04 17.06
C GLU A 491 4.66 -6.81 16.70
N THR A 492 5.60 -6.92 15.76
CA THR A 492 6.36 -5.77 15.25
C THR A 492 5.52 -4.85 14.35
N ALA A 493 4.41 -5.34 13.79
CA ALA A 493 3.43 -4.52 13.08
C ALA A 493 2.53 -3.72 14.03
N ARG A 494 2.04 -4.29 15.14
CA ARG A 494 1.13 -3.65 16.13
C ARG A 494 1.50 -2.22 16.57
N PRO A 495 2.76 -1.86 16.92
CA PRO A 495 3.07 -0.50 17.34
C PRO A 495 3.00 0.54 16.20
N LYS A 496 3.01 0.13 14.93
CA LYS A 496 2.98 1.04 13.77
C LYS A 496 1.63 1.81 13.67
N PRO A 497 0.44 1.17 13.68
CA PRO A 497 -0.84 1.87 13.73
C PRO A 497 -1.06 2.59 15.07
N ASP A 498 -0.52 2.13 16.21
CA ASP A 498 -0.69 2.85 17.48
C ASP A 498 0.14 4.13 17.56
N GLY A 499 1.40 4.11 17.08
CA GLY A 499 2.18 5.33 16.87
C GLY A 499 1.53 6.28 15.87
N ALA A 500 0.86 5.77 14.83
CA ALA A 500 0.05 6.58 13.92
C ALA A 500 -1.20 7.16 14.60
N ARG A 501 -1.95 6.38 15.39
CA ARG A 501 -3.12 6.82 16.18
C ARG A 501 -2.75 7.84 17.26
N TRP A 502 -1.53 7.80 17.80
CA TRP A 502 -1.02 8.80 18.74
C TRP A 502 -0.64 10.11 18.02
N ARG A 503 0.15 10.03 16.94
CA ARG A 503 0.47 11.22 16.11
C ARG A 503 -0.79 11.89 15.55
N LEU A 504 -1.78 11.11 15.10
CA LEU A 504 -3.06 11.61 14.61
C LEU A 504 -3.81 12.42 15.68
N ARG A 505 -3.86 11.92 16.93
CA ARG A 505 -4.49 12.65 18.05
C ARG A 505 -3.77 13.96 18.37
N ILE A 506 -2.43 13.99 18.33
CA ILE A 506 -1.68 15.25 18.50
C ILE A 506 -2.03 16.24 17.39
N VAL A 507 -1.96 15.83 16.12
CA VAL A 507 -2.30 16.70 14.99
C VAL A 507 -3.77 17.16 15.02
N GLN A 508 -4.69 16.33 15.52
CA GLN A 508 -6.08 16.72 15.78
C GLN A 508 -6.18 17.80 16.88
N HIS A 509 -5.54 17.61 18.04
CA HIS A 509 -5.53 18.62 19.09
C HIS A 509 -4.86 19.94 18.65
N GLU A 510 -3.80 19.88 17.84
CA GLU A 510 -3.18 21.09 17.28
C GLU A 510 -4.05 21.76 16.22
N ARG A 511 -4.72 20.99 15.34
CA ARG A 511 -5.74 21.50 14.41
C ARG A 511 -6.84 22.23 15.17
N ASP A 512 -7.34 21.64 16.25
CA ASP A 512 -8.47 22.17 17.01
C ASP A 512 -8.08 23.45 17.77
N ARG A 513 -6.86 23.49 18.34
CA ARG A 513 -6.27 24.71 18.91
C ARG A 513 -6.12 25.82 17.85
N LEU A 514 -5.61 25.50 16.67
CA LEU A 514 -5.42 26.46 15.57
C LEU A 514 -6.75 26.94 14.99
N ALA A 515 -7.76 26.07 14.91
CA ALA A 515 -9.11 26.42 14.48
C ALA A 515 -9.78 27.38 15.48
N ALA A 516 -9.67 27.12 16.78
CA ALA A 516 -10.13 28.03 17.84
C ALA A 516 -9.43 29.39 17.75
N GLN A 517 -8.09 29.41 17.67
CA GLN A 517 -7.31 30.64 17.49
C GLN A 517 -7.71 31.43 16.23
N THR A 518 -8.04 30.73 15.13
CA THR A 518 -8.48 31.36 13.88
C THR A 518 -9.88 31.97 14.03
N ALA A 519 -10.80 31.28 14.73
CA ALA A 519 -12.14 31.81 15.04
C ALA A 519 -12.06 33.03 15.98
N ASP A 520 -11.19 32.97 16.99
CA ASP A 520 -10.94 34.08 17.92
C ASP A 520 -10.36 35.30 17.20
N LEU A 521 -9.36 35.10 16.33
CA LEU A 521 -8.80 36.17 15.50
C LEU A 521 -9.84 36.76 14.54
N ALA A 522 -10.69 35.93 13.92
CA ALA A 522 -11.80 36.42 13.11
C ALA A 522 -12.77 37.28 13.94
N MET A 523 -13.06 36.89 15.19
CA MET A 523 -13.89 37.66 16.10
C MET A 523 -13.22 38.99 16.52
N GLN A 524 -11.89 39.00 16.71
CA GLN A 524 -11.09 40.22 16.94
C GLN A 524 -11.16 41.23 15.80
N PHE A 525 -11.22 40.77 14.54
CA PHE A 525 -11.30 41.68 13.39
C PHE A 525 -12.73 42.11 13.06
N CYS A 526 -13.71 41.21 13.11
CA CYS A 526 -15.09 41.50 12.73
C CYS A 526 -15.75 42.59 13.59
N VAL A 527 -15.45 42.66 14.89
CA VAL A 527 -16.11 43.61 15.82
C VAL A 527 -15.64 45.06 15.60
N PRO A 528 -14.33 45.38 15.49
CA PRO A 528 -13.85 46.68 15.04
C PRO A 528 -14.28 47.03 13.60
N LEU A 529 -14.18 46.09 12.66
CA LEU A 529 -14.55 46.36 11.25
C LEU A 529 -16.02 46.75 11.10
N LYS A 530 -16.93 46.06 11.81
CA LYS A 530 -18.34 46.43 11.88
C LYS A 530 -18.51 47.89 12.37
N LYS A 531 -17.79 48.32 13.40
CA LYS A 531 -17.85 49.72 13.87
C LYS A 531 -17.25 50.72 12.88
N VAL A 532 -16.22 50.35 12.13
CA VAL A 532 -15.65 51.21 11.08
C VAL A 532 -16.66 51.41 9.94
N GLU A 533 -17.37 50.37 9.52
CA GLU A 533 -18.42 50.50 8.50
C GLU A 533 -19.67 51.23 9.02
N GLU A 534 -20.09 50.98 10.26
CA GLU A 534 -21.17 51.75 10.90
C GLU A 534 -20.83 53.25 10.99
N ALA A 535 -19.58 53.59 11.32
CA ALA A 535 -19.09 54.98 11.31
C ALA A 535 -18.96 55.59 9.91
N ARG A 536 -18.91 54.77 8.85
CA ARG A 536 -18.98 55.18 7.44
C ARG A 536 -20.43 55.30 6.93
N GLY A 537 -21.43 54.98 7.75
CA GLY A 537 -22.85 54.95 7.37
C GLY A 537 -23.32 53.65 6.72
N GLY A 538 -22.49 52.61 6.69
CA GLY A 538 -22.84 51.28 6.20
C GLY A 538 -23.44 50.40 7.29
N PHE A 539 -24.65 49.87 7.08
CA PHE A 539 -25.23 48.89 8.00
C PHE A 539 -24.65 47.48 7.76
N VAL A 540 -23.75 47.05 8.65
CA VAL A 540 -23.26 45.67 8.68
C VAL A 540 -24.11 44.85 9.66
N ALA A 541 -24.91 43.93 9.14
CA ALA A 541 -25.65 42.99 9.98
C ALA A 541 -24.67 42.18 10.85
N THR A 542 -24.96 42.03 12.15
CA THR A 542 -24.25 41.05 12.98
C THR A 542 -24.48 39.66 12.40
N PRO A 543 -23.43 38.85 12.13
CA PRO A 543 -23.61 37.45 11.77
C PRO A 543 -24.51 36.76 12.81
N ARG A 544 -25.60 36.16 12.33
CA ARG A 544 -26.57 35.49 13.22
C ARG A 544 -26.09 34.10 13.64
N ASP A 545 -25.04 33.63 12.96
CA ASP A 545 -24.32 32.39 13.21
C ASP A 545 -23.53 32.53 14.52
N LYS A 546 -24.25 32.33 15.63
CA LYS A 546 -23.61 31.90 16.88
C LYS A 546 -22.80 30.64 16.55
N PRO A 547 -21.51 30.56 16.86
CA PRO A 547 -20.84 29.27 16.83
C PRO A 547 -21.56 28.35 17.82
N GLU A 548 -21.79 27.10 17.43
CA GLU A 548 -22.35 26.05 18.28
C GLU A 548 -21.29 25.58 19.30
N LEU A 549 -20.89 26.51 20.18
CA LEU A 549 -20.16 26.21 21.40
C LEU A 549 -21.20 25.73 22.43
N ASP A 550 -21.18 24.44 22.75
CA ASP A 550 -22.10 23.76 23.69
C ASP A 550 -22.03 24.28 25.16
N THR A 551 -21.29 25.35 25.43
CA THR A 551 -21.37 26.09 26.69
C THR A 551 -21.53 27.59 26.44
N SER A 552 -22.64 28.14 26.94
CA SER A 552 -22.89 29.59 26.96
C SER A 552 -21.79 30.37 27.67
N ALA A 553 -21.16 29.77 28.68
CA ALA A 553 -19.98 30.31 29.36
C ALA A 553 -18.78 30.49 28.41
N GLY A 554 -18.47 29.52 27.54
CA GLY A 554 -17.35 29.60 26.60
C GLY A 554 -17.51 30.76 25.62
N TRP A 555 -18.71 30.92 25.05
CA TRP A 555 -19.02 32.05 24.16
C TRP A 555 -18.96 33.41 24.89
N LEU A 556 -19.45 33.50 26.13
CA LEU A 556 -19.36 34.73 26.93
C LEU A 556 -17.91 35.09 27.31
N ILE A 557 -17.07 34.10 27.60
CA ILE A 557 -15.64 34.28 27.86
C ILE A 557 -14.94 34.77 26.60
N ALA A 558 -15.19 34.14 25.44
CA ALA A 558 -14.68 34.63 24.15
C ALA A 558 -15.14 36.08 23.88
N GLN A 559 -16.44 36.37 24.02
CA GLN A 559 -16.94 37.73 23.82
C GLN A 559 -16.25 38.76 24.73
N ARG A 560 -15.94 38.42 25.99
CA ARG A 560 -15.31 39.33 26.96
C ARG A 560 -13.79 39.41 26.89
N LEU A 561 -13.08 38.39 26.43
CA LEU A 561 -11.61 38.38 26.36
C LEU A 561 -11.06 38.60 24.95
N VAL A 562 -11.80 38.18 23.92
CA VAL A 562 -11.33 38.15 22.53
C VAL A 562 -11.81 39.39 21.75
N THR A 563 -13.08 39.80 21.88
CA THR A 563 -13.55 40.99 21.14
C THR A 563 -12.99 42.30 21.73
N PHE A 564 -13.04 43.38 20.95
CA PHE A 564 -12.86 44.75 21.40
C PHE A 564 -13.48 45.70 20.37
N TRP A 565 -13.83 46.92 20.79
CA TRP A 565 -14.45 47.94 19.95
C TRP A 565 -13.50 49.05 19.51
N GLY A 566 -12.33 49.18 20.15
CA GLY A 566 -11.37 50.25 19.90
C GLY A 566 -10.04 50.02 20.61
N LYS A 567 -9.05 50.86 20.29
CA LYS A 567 -7.67 50.72 20.79
C LYS A 567 -7.58 50.83 22.31
N GLU A 568 -8.28 51.79 22.93
CA GLU A 568 -8.26 51.96 24.39
C GLU A 568 -8.80 50.71 25.12
N GLU A 569 -9.89 50.12 24.64
CA GLU A 569 -10.48 48.92 25.23
C GLU A 569 -9.57 47.70 25.06
N LEU A 570 -8.92 47.54 23.90
CA LEU A 570 -7.90 46.51 23.70
C LEU A 570 -6.70 46.71 24.64
N GLN A 571 -6.30 47.95 24.90
CA GLN A 571 -5.22 48.24 25.85
C GLN A 571 -5.64 47.93 27.31
N ALA A 572 -6.88 48.23 27.70
CA ALA A 572 -7.42 47.86 29.02
C ALA A 572 -7.54 46.34 29.18
N ARG A 573 -8.19 45.63 28.26
CA ARG A 573 -8.32 44.15 28.30
C ARG A 573 -6.95 43.46 28.30
N ASN A 574 -5.95 43.99 27.60
CA ASN A 574 -4.58 43.48 27.66
C ASN A 574 -3.88 43.76 29.00
N GLN A 575 -4.14 44.90 29.66
CA GLN A 575 -3.63 45.16 31.02
C GLN A 575 -4.26 44.21 32.04
N ASP A 576 -5.57 43.96 31.95
CA ASP A 576 -6.27 42.97 32.78
C ASP A 576 -5.68 41.56 32.56
N LEU A 577 -5.56 41.10 31.32
CA LEU A 577 -4.96 39.80 31.00
C LEU A 577 -3.50 39.69 31.45
N LEU A 578 -2.68 40.74 31.25
CA LEU A 578 -1.30 40.76 31.73
C LEU A 578 -1.22 40.77 33.26
N SER A 579 -2.22 41.29 33.98
CA SER A 579 -2.26 41.19 35.45
C SER A 579 -2.51 39.75 35.90
N VAL A 580 -3.41 39.02 35.25
CA VAL A 580 -3.72 37.61 35.55
C VAL A 580 -2.53 36.70 35.19
N VAL A 581 -1.88 36.93 34.04
CA VAL A 581 -0.72 36.15 33.58
C VAL A 581 0.56 36.45 34.37
N ARG A 582 0.61 37.55 35.15
CA ARG A 582 1.71 37.90 36.06
C ARG A 582 1.40 37.66 37.55
N ALA A 583 0.19 37.21 37.86
CA ALA A 583 -0.24 36.82 39.20
C ALA A 583 -0.17 35.30 39.45
N ASN A 584 0.23 34.54 38.43
CA ASN A 584 0.59 33.12 38.46
C ASN A 584 2.06 32.96 38.03
#